data_AF-A0A1C7D7F3-F1
#
_entry.id   AF-A0A1C7D7F3-F1
#
_cell.length_a   1.000
_cell.length_b   1.000
_cell.length_c   1.000
_cell.angle_alpha   90.00
_cell.angle_beta   90.00
_cell.angle_gamma   90.00
#
_symmetry.space_group_name_H-M   'P 1'
#
loop_
_entity.id
_entity.type
_entity.pdbx_description
1 polymer ?
#
loop_
_entity_poly.entity_id
_entity_poly.type
_entity_poly.pdbx_seq_one_letter_code
_entity_poly.pdbx_strand_id
1 'polypeptide(L)'
;MRLTNLLAAAGAAILLPGCAPDAPDAEEIRAQGAKLTKQEPGLYRSTTSLLAYAIPNATPQEAAAARERMETTQPETTEICLTAEEAERGFDPLIESLQDGECAASRFVANDSELSAQFSCKGTGGVVSEMGLSGTSAKDRAHLVVEVEQRGDAVPGGLAQMTIDISMERVGECTTGQG
;
A
#
# COMPACT_ATOMS: atom_id res chain seq x y z
N MET A 1 60.49 30.62 -36.11
CA MET A 1 60.14 31.61 -35.07
C MET A 1 58.97 31.03 -34.30
N ARG A 2 59.16 30.80 -32.99
CA ARG A 2 58.16 30.25 -32.07
C ARG A 2 56.99 31.24 -31.93
N LEU A 3 55.76 30.74 -31.79
CA LEU A 3 54.76 31.32 -30.89
C LEU A 3 53.65 30.29 -30.62
N THR A 4 53.91 29.56 -29.53
CA THR A 4 52.97 28.77 -28.73
C THR A 4 51.87 29.67 -28.19
N ASN A 5 50.60 29.30 -28.38
CA ASN A 5 49.39 29.80 -27.71
C ASN A 5 48.35 28.70 -27.86
N LEU A 6 47.44 28.38 -26.96
CA LEU A 6 47.25 28.62 -25.53
C LEU A 6 46.06 27.68 -25.20
N LEU A 7 46.05 27.11 -24.01
CA LEU A 7 45.02 26.19 -23.54
C LEU A 7 43.60 26.80 -23.67
N ALA A 8 42.66 26.00 -24.17
CA ALA A 8 41.26 26.12 -23.82
C ALA A 8 40.74 24.71 -23.49
N ALA A 9 40.98 24.29 -22.24
CA ALA A 9 40.30 23.14 -21.66
C ALA A 9 38.84 23.55 -21.43
N ALA A 10 37.97 23.15 -22.36
CA ALA A 10 36.53 23.20 -22.15
C ALA A 10 36.17 22.14 -21.10
N GLY A 11 36.14 22.56 -19.83
CA GLY A 11 35.55 21.80 -18.75
C GLY A 11 34.06 21.63 -19.03
N ALA A 12 33.69 20.45 -19.53
CA ALA A 12 32.30 20.02 -19.57
C ALA A 12 31.86 19.80 -18.12
N ALA A 13 31.19 20.80 -17.55
CA ALA A 13 30.37 20.62 -16.38
C ALA A 13 29.22 19.67 -16.77
N ILE A 14 29.38 18.40 -16.46
CA ILE A 14 28.30 17.41 -16.54
C ILE A 14 27.29 17.82 -15.48
N LEU A 15 26.23 18.49 -15.92
CA LEU A 15 25.01 18.68 -15.16
C LEU A 15 24.43 17.29 -14.94
N LEU A 16 24.65 16.71 -13.75
CA LEU A 16 23.86 15.58 -13.28
C LEU A 16 22.40 16.07 -13.21
N PRO A 17 21.46 15.54 -14.01
CA PRO A 17 20.07 15.75 -13.68
C PRO A 17 19.88 15.12 -12.29
N GLY A 18 19.46 15.92 -11.32
CA GLY A 18 19.01 15.39 -10.05
C GLY A 18 17.84 14.47 -10.35
N CYS A 19 18.09 13.16 -10.36
CA CYS A 19 17.05 12.15 -10.36
C CYS A 19 16.23 12.38 -9.10
N ALA A 20 15.02 12.92 -9.26
CA ALA A 20 13.95 12.53 -8.36
C ALA A 20 13.89 10.99 -8.38
N PRO A 21 13.70 10.32 -7.23
CA PRO A 21 13.51 8.87 -7.25
C PRO A 21 12.34 8.57 -8.19
N ASP A 22 12.63 7.83 -9.25
CA ASP A 22 11.59 7.33 -10.15
C ASP A 22 10.65 6.42 -9.35
N ALA A 23 9.38 6.35 -9.78
CA ALA A 23 8.43 5.41 -9.22
C ALA A 23 8.99 3.97 -9.28
N PRO A 24 8.86 3.15 -8.23
CA PRO A 24 9.43 1.82 -8.22
C PRO A 24 8.74 0.95 -9.27
N ASP A 25 9.53 0.26 -10.08
CA ASP A 25 8.98 -0.67 -11.06
C ASP A 25 8.55 -2.00 -10.41
N ALA A 26 7.91 -2.86 -11.21
CA ALA A 26 7.39 -4.13 -10.73
C ALA A 26 8.48 -5.09 -10.19
N GLU A 27 9.70 -5.00 -10.72
CA GLU A 27 10.82 -5.82 -10.28
C GLU A 27 11.33 -5.33 -8.93
N GLU A 28 11.48 -4.02 -8.76
CA GLU A 28 11.88 -3.41 -7.49
C GLU A 28 10.86 -3.70 -6.38
N ILE A 29 9.56 -3.58 -6.66
CA ILE A 29 8.51 -3.89 -5.69
C ILE A 29 8.62 -5.35 -5.23
N ARG A 30 8.79 -6.30 -6.15
CA ARG A 30 8.99 -7.73 -5.81
C ARG A 30 10.26 -7.95 -5.00
N ALA A 31 11.37 -7.35 -5.42
CA ALA A 31 12.66 -7.49 -4.72
C ALA A 31 12.63 -6.93 -3.29
N GLN A 32 11.89 -5.84 -3.07
CA GLN A 32 11.66 -5.28 -1.73
C GLN A 32 10.70 -6.18 -0.94
N GLY A 33 9.60 -6.62 -1.53
CA GLY A 33 8.61 -7.49 -0.88
C GLY A 33 9.19 -8.82 -0.41
N ALA A 34 10.12 -9.40 -1.18
CA ALA A 34 10.82 -10.63 -0.85
C ALA A 34 11.69 -10.54 0.43
N LYS A 35 11.97 -9.33 0.93
CA LYS A 35 12.70 -9.13 2.19
C LYS A 35 11.81 -9.35 3.41
N LEU A 36 10.51 -9.15 3.28
CA LEU A 36 9.58 -9.28 4.41
C LEU A 36 9.59 -10.70 4.96
N THR A 37 9.44 -10.80 6.28
CA THR A 37 9.33 -12.08 6.96
C THR A 37 8.13 -12.87 6.43
N LYS A 38 8.47 -14.05 5.91
CA LYS A 38 7.64 -15.25 5.69
C LYS A 38 6.62 -15.48 6.82
N GLN A 39 5.32 -15.36 6.60
CA GLN A 39 4.34 -15.89 7.56
C GLN A 39 4.38 -17.42 7.54
N GLU A 40 4.24 -18.06 8.70
CA GLU A 40 4.17 -19.52 8.80
C GLU A 40 2.79 -20.00 8.33
N PRO A 41 2.69 -21.15 7.65
CA PRO A 41 1.40 -21.72 7.25
C PRO A 41 0.50 -21.97 8.47
N GLY A 42 -0.81 -21.84 8.34
CA GLY A 42 -1.75 -22.08 9.43
C GLY A 42 -3.06 -21.32 9.32
N LEU A 43 -3.92 -21.47 10.32
CA LEU A 43 -5.15 -20.72 10.45
C LEU A 43 -4.85 -19.35 11.07
N TYR A 44 -5.22 -18.28 10.37
CA TYR A 44 -5.09 -16.91 10.84
C TYR A 44 -6.46 -16.32 11.13
N ARG A 45 -6.56 -15.64 12.27
CA ARG A 45 -7.67 -14.73 12.54
C ARG A 45 -7.28 -13.35 12.01
N SER A 46 -8.06 -12.85 11.06
CA SER A 46 -7.96 -11.49 10.54
C SER A 46 -9.05 -10.63 11.18
N THR A 47 -8.68 -9.49 11.75
CA THR A 47 -9.62 -8.49 12.26
C THR A 47 -9.42 -7.19 11.50
N THR A 48 -10.46 -6.76 10.80
CA THR A 48 -10.51 -5.52 10.04
C THR A 48 -11.36 -4.49 10.78
N SER A 49 -10.81 -3.31 11.03
CA SER A 49 -11.47 -2.22 11.73
C SER A 49 -11.42 -0.93 10.93
N LEU A 50 -12.55 -0.23 10.83
CA LEU A 50 -12.58 1.13 10.30
C LEU A 50 -12.16 2.10 11.42
N LEU A 51 -10.95 2.66 11.34
CA LEU A 51 -10.43 3.59 12.36
C LEU A 51 -10.92 5.01 12.16
N ALA A 52 -11.01 5.45 10.91
CA ALA A 52 -11.44 6.80 10.57
C ALA A 52 -12.18 6.84 9.24
N TYR A 53 -13.18 7.72 9.17
CA TYR A 53 -13.86 8.08 7.94
C TYR A 53 -14.25 9.55 7.98
N ALA A 54 -13.82 10.31 6.96
CA ALA A 54 -14.06 11.74 6.86
C ALA A 54 -14.42 12.13 5.43
N ILE A 55 -15.31 13.12 5.31
CA ILE A 55 -15.66 13.78 4.06
C ILE A 55 -15.42 15.27 4.30
N PRO A 56 -14.23 15.83 3.98
CA PRO A 56 -13.85 17.17 4.42
C PRO A 56 -14.82 18.28 3.98
N ASN A 57 -15.43 18.15 2.80
CA ASN A 57 -16.41 19.11 2.28
C ASN A 57 -17.86 18.66 2.49
N ALA A 58 -18.12 17.83 3.50
CA ALA A 58 -19.45 17.30 3.78
C ALA A 58 -20.45 18.42 4.10
N THR A 59 -21.65 18.28 3.54
CA THR A 59 -22.85 18.92 4.08
C THR A 59 -23.16 18.39 5.49
N PRO A 60 -23.96 19.10 6.30
CA PRO A 60 -24.34 18.63 7.64
C PRO A 60 -24.98 17.23 7.66
N GLN A 61 -25.74 16.89 6.60
CA GLN A 61 -26.36 15.58 6.45
C GLN A 61 -25.31 14.49 6.17
N GLU A 62 -24.37 14.73 5.28
CA GLU A 62 -23.29 13.79 4.98
C GLU A 62 -22.37 13.57 6.18
N ALA A 63 -22.07 14.63 6.94
CA ALA A 63 -21.30 14.53 8.18
C ALA A 63 -22.04 13.72 9.26
N ALA A 64 -23.37 13.85 9.36
CA ALA A 64 -24.17 13.02 10.25
C ALA A 64 -24.13 11.54 9.83
N ALA A 65 -24.30 11.26 8.53
CA ALA A 65 -24.22 9.90 8.00
C ALA A 65 -22.82 9.27 8.17
N ALA A 66 -21.74 10.05 7.99
CA ALA A 66 -20.38 9.59 8.22
C ALA A 66 -20.14 9.20 9.69
N ARG A 67 -20.65 9.99 10.64
CA ARG A 67 -20.59 9.67 12.08
C ARG A 67 -21.40 8.43 12.42
N GLU A 68 -22.64 8.35 11.95
CA GLU A 68 -23.49 7.18 12.16
C GLU A 68 -22.83 5.90 11.62
N ARG A 69 -22.19 5.98 10.44
CA ARG A 69 -21.41 4.87 9.91
C ARG A 69 -20.29 4.47 10.86
N MET A 70 -19.49 5.42 11.37
CA MET A 70 -18.43 5.12 12.32
C MET A 70 -18.95 4.49 13.61
N GLU A 71 -20.09 4.95 14.13
CA GLU A 71 -20.68 4.44 15.38
C GLU A 71 -21.26 3.03 15.22
N THR A 72 -21.76 2.69 14.02
CA THR A 72 -22.41 1.41 13.73
C THR A 72 -21.45 0.36 13.17
N THR A 73 -20.32 0.78 12.61
CA THR A 73 -19.31 -0.13 12.05
C THR A 73 -18.57 -0.85 13.18
N GLN A 74 -18.80 -2.16 13.26
CA GLN A 74 -18.07 -3.03 14.18
C GLN A 74 -16.86 -3.64 13.46
N PRO A 75 -15.76 -3.97 14.16
CA PRO A 75 -14.69 -4.76 13.59
C PRO A 75 -15.22 -6.07 13.02
N GLU A 76 -14.77 -6.41 11.81
CA GLU A 76 -15.08 -7.68 11.18
C GLU A 76 -13.94 -8.66 11.46
N THR A 77 -14.27 -9.81 12.03
CA THR A 77 -13.31 -10.89 12.27
C THR A 77 -13.61 -12.06 11.36
N THR A 78 -12.60 -12.51 10.63
CA THR A 78 -12.65 -13.69 9.76
C THR A 78 -11.49 -14.63 10.07
N GLU A 79 -11.65 -15.91 9.78
CA GLU A 79 -10.58 -16.88 9.86
C GLU A 79 -10.21 -17.33 8.45
N ILE A 80 -8.92 -17.28 8.12
CA ILE A 80 -8.38 -17.57 6.79
C ILE A 80 -7.28 -18.61 6.96
N CYS A 81 -7.35 -19.69 6.17
CA CYS A 81 -6.26 -20.65 6.10
C CYS A 81 -5.18 -20.10 5.17
N LEU A 82 -3.97 -19.94 5.69
CA LEU A 82 -2.77 -19.68 4.91
C LEU A 82 -2.08 -21.03 4.62
N THR A 83 -2.17 -21.49 3.38
CA THR A 83 -1.54 -22.73 2.94
C THR A 83 -0.02 -22.59 2.88
N ALA A 84 0.70 -23.72 2.81
CA ALA A 84 2.15 -23.70 2.65
C ALA A 84 2.59 -23.05 1.33
N GLU A 85 1.82 -23.21 0.26
CA GLU A 85 2.10 -22.58 -1.03
C GLU A 85 1.95 -21.06 -0.94
N GLU A 86 0.87 -20.57 -0.32
CA GLU A 86 0.65 -19.13 -0.13
C GLU A 86 1.68 -18.51 0.81
N ALA A 87 2.02 -19.19 1.90
CA ALA A 87 3.08 -18.77 2.81
C ALA A 87 4.45 -18.65 2.10
N GLU A 88 4.75 -19.58 1.18
CA GLU A 88 5.97 -19.52 0.39
C GLU A 88 5.95 -18.41 -0.66
N ARG A 89 4.79 -18.13 -1.27
CA ARG A 89 4.62 -16.96 -2.16
C ARG A 89 4.68 -15.64 -1.39
N GLY A 90 4.40 -15.65 -0.09
CA GLY A 90 4.49 -14.48 0.77
C GLY A 90 3.64 -13.32 0.24
N PHE A 91 4.28 -12.17 0.00
CA PHE A 91 3.60 -10.96 -0.48
C PHE A 91 3.45 -10.87 -2.00
N ASP A 92 3.95 -11.85 -2.76
CA ASP A 92 3.85 -11.84 -4.23
C ASP A 92 2.41 -11.71 -4.74
N PRO A 93 1.39 -12.44 -4.21
CA PRO A 93 0.01 -12.27 -4.66
C PRO A 93 -0.55 -10.87 -4.41
N LEU A 94 -0.16 -10.23 -3.30
CA LEU A 94 -0.56 -8.85 -3.01
C LEU A 94 0.08 -7.89 -4.03
N ILE A 95 1.36 -8.08 -4.33
CA ILE A 95 2.09 -7.28 -5.31
C ILE A 95 1.51 -7.45 -6.72
N GLU A 96 1.22 -8.68 -7.13
CA GLU A 96 0.54 -9.00 -8.40
C GLU A 96 -0.82 -8.30 -8.47
N SER A 97 -1.64 -8.40 -7.41
CA SER A 97 -2.95 -7.72 -7.35
C SER A 97 -2.84 -6.20 -7.45
N LEU A 98 -1.76 -5.59 -6.95
CA LEU A 98 -1.53 -4.16 -7.08
C LEU A 98 -1.08 -3.76 -8.49
N GLN A 99 -0.52 -4.69 -9.26
CA GLN A 99 -0.03 -4.50 -10.63
C GLN A 99 -1.09 -4.78 -11.71
N ASP A 100 -2.09 -5.61 -11.42
CA ASP A 100 -3.13 -6.01 -12.38
C ASP A 100 -4.20 -4.91 -12.64
N GLY A 101 -4.12 -3.76 -11.97
CA GLY A 101 -5.09 -2.64 -12.08
C GLY A 101 -4.56 -1.36 -12.74
N GLU A 102 -5.40 -0.32 -12.80
CA GLU A 102 -4.97 1.06 -13.11
C GLU A 102 -4.33 1.75 -11.89
N CYS A 103 -3.52 1.00 -11.13
CA CYS A 103 -2.81 1.47 -9.95
C CYS A 103 -1.33 1.70 -10.29
N ALA A 104 -0.85 2.91 -10.06
CA ALA A 104 0.57 3.24 -10.16
C ALA A 104 1.18 3.34 -8.77
N ALA A 105 2.21 2.55 -8.48
CA ALA A 105 2.98 2.70 -7.25
C ALA A 105 3.84 3.97 -7.34
N SER A 106 3.80 4.82 -6.32
CA SER A 106 4.68 5.98 -6.18
C SER A 106 5.80 5.75 -5.17
N ARG A 107 5.60 4.81 -4.24
CA ARG A 107 6.59 4.41 -3.24
C ARG A 107 6.36 2.96 -2.83
N PHE A 108 7.44 2.21 -2.65
CA PHE A 108 7.41 0.91 -2.01
C PHE A 108 8.73 0.68 -1.29
N VAL A 109 8.68 0.51 0.02
CA VAL A 109 9.84 0.29 0.87
C VAL A 109 9.49 -0.84 1.82
N ALA A 110 10.33 -1.88 1.83
CA ALA A 110 10.16 -3.00 2.73
C ALA A 110 11.51 -3.43 3.30
N ASN A 111 11.47 -3.88 4.55
CA ASN A 111 12.56 -4.55 5.24
C ASN A 111 12.05 -5.86 5.85
N ASP A 112 12.84 -6.52 6.68
CA ASP A 112 12.51 -7.84 7.24
C ASP A 112 11.17 -7.86 8.03
N SER A 113 10.76 -6.73 8.62
CA SER A 113 9.59 -6.67 9.50
C SER A 113 8.59 -5.57 9.17
N GLU A 114 8.92 -4.60 8.31
CA GLU A 114 8.10 -3.43 8.04
C GLU A 114 7.90 -3.21 6.55
N LEU A 115 6.72 -2.74 6.20
CA LEU A 115 6.32 -2.38 4.85
C LEU A 115 5.71 -0.97 4.85
N SER A 116 6.09 -0.15 3.88
CA SER A 116 5.45 1.12 3.58
C SER A 116 5.32 1.29 2.08
N ALA A 117 4.11 1.57 1.60
CA ALA A 117 3.85 1.75 0.18
C ALA A 117 2.82 2.85 -0.08
N GLN A 118 2.87 3.43 -1.27
CA GLN A 118 1.93 4.42 -1.75
C GLN A 118 1.55 4.09 -3.18
N PHE A 119 0.24 4.14 -3.46
CA PHE A 119 -0.35 3.79 -4.74
C PHE A 119 -1.37 4.84 -5.15
N SER A 120 -1.42 5.16 -6.44
CA SER A 120 -2.48 5.98 -7.04
C SER A 120 -3.26 5.12 -8.00
N CYS A 121 -4.52 4.86 -7.67
CA CYS A 121 -5.43 4.00 -8.43
C CYS A 121 -6.50 4.83 -9.13
N LYS A 122 -6.67 4.61 -10.44
CA LYS A 122 -7.81 5.15 -11.18
C LYS A 122 -8.99 4.18 -11.08
N GLY A 123 -10.09 4.69 -10.56
CA GLY A 123 -11.36 3.98 -10.45
C GLY A 123 -12.31 4.32 -11.60
N THR A 124 -13.45 3.63 -11.62
CA THR A 124 -14.52 3.91 -12.57
C THR A 124 -15.16 5.27 -12.30
N GLY A 125 -15.73 5.90 -13.34
CA GLY A 125 -16.43 7.18 -13.20
C GLY A 125 -15.51 8.38 -12.92
N GLY A 126 -14.21 8.27 -13.19
CA GLY A 126 -13.24 9.35 -12.99
C GLY A 126 -12.78 9.54 -11.56
N VAL A 127 -13.11 8.60 -10.66
CA VAL A 127 -12.61 8.61 -9.28
C VAL A 127 -11.12 8.27 -9.28
N VAL A 128 -10.33 9.02 -8.54
CA VAL A 128 -8.92 8.71 -8.26
C VAL A 128 -8.80 8.38 -6.78
N SER A 129 -8.13 7.27 -6.46
CA SER A 129 -7.87 6.82 -5.09
C SER A 129 -6.38 6.83 -4.83
N GLU A 130 -5.92 7.70 -3.94
CA GLU A 130 -4.58 7.63 -3.37
C GLU A 130 -4.61 6.71 -2.15
N MET A 131 -3.73 5.73 -2.11
CA MET A 131 -3.68 4.70 -1.07
C MET A 131 -2.30 4.69 -0.42
N GLY A 132 -2.26 4.92 0.89
CA GLY A 132 -1.09 4.67 1.73
C GLY A 132 -1.23 3.33 2.43
N LEU A 133 -0.18 2.53 2.42
CA LEU A 133 -0.10 1.29 3.19
C LEU A 133 1.11 1.36 4.10
N SER A 134 0.90 1.05 5.37
CA SER A 134 1.97 0.87 6.35
C SER A 134 1.69 -0.39 7.14
N GLY A 135 2.73 -1.13 7.52
CA GLY A 135 2.50 -2.33 8.27
C GLY A 135 3.74 -3.04 8.75
N THR A 136 3.50 -4.10 9.49
CA THR A 136 4.51 -4.99 10.04
C THR A 136 4.19 -6.45 9.76
N SER A 137 5.22 -7.25 9.59
CA SER A 137 5.14 -8.70 9.41
C SER A 137 6.04 -9.40 10.41
N ALA A 138 5.52 -10.47 10.99
CA ALA A 138 6.26 -11.45 11.77
C ALA A 138 5.79 -12.86 11.35
N LYS A 139 6.44 -13.89 11.90
CA LYS A 139 6.15 -15.29 11.55
C LYS A 139 4.70 -15.70 11.79
N ASP A 140 4.09 -15.21 12.86
CA ASP A 140 2.77 -15.63 13.35
C ASP A 140 1.76 -14.48 13.41
N ARG A 141 2.14 -13.27 12.98
CA ARG A 141 1.27 -12.10 12.99
C ARG A 141 1.63 -11.10 11.91
N ALA A 142 0.65 -10.31 11.50
CA ALA A 142 0.86 -9.13 10.68
C ALA A 142 -0.09 -8.02 11.12
N HIS A 143 0.30 -6.78 10.86
CA HIS A 143 -0.53 -5.61 11.10
C HIS A 143 -0.38 -4.65 9.93
N LEU A 144 -1.49 -4.16 9.40
CA LEU A 144 -1.55 -3.27 8.25
C LEU A 144 -2.49 -2.11 8.58
N VAL A 145 -2.05 -0.90 8.31
CA VAL A 145 -2.88 0.30 8.29
C VAL A 145 -2.93 0.79 6.85
N VAL A 146 -4.14 0.89 6.34
CA VAL A 146 -4.43 1.36 4.98
C VAL A 146 -5.14 2.70 5.08
N GLU A 147 -4.51 3.73 4.53
CA GLU A 147 -5.07 5.06 4.39
C GLU A 147 -5.54 5.21 2.94
N VAL A 148 -6.78 5.64 2.74
CA VAL A 148 -7.37 5.82 1.42
C VAL A 148 -7.92 7.22 1.32
N GLU A 149 -7.56 7.91 0.25
CA GLU A 149 -8.09 9.21 -0.10
C GLU A 149 -8.68 9.16 -1.51
N GLN A 150 -10.00 9.33 -1.61
CA GLN A 150 -10.73 9.27 -2.87
C GLN A 150 -11.14 10.66 -3.30
N ARG A 151 -10.94 10.95 -4.59
CA ARG A 151 -11.31 12.22 -5.23
C ARG A 151 -12.13 11.98 -6.48
N GLY A 152 -13.09 12.85 -6.74
CA GLY A 152 -13.86 12.85 -7.98
C GLY A 152 -15.32 13.26 -7.77
N ASP A 153 -16.02 13.61 -8.84
CA ASP A 153 -17.40 14.12 -8.77
C ASP A 153 -18.40 13.07 -8.25
N ALA A 154 -18.08 11.78 -8.39
CA ALA A 154 -18.86 10.68 -7.86
C ALA A 154 -18.64 10.46 -6.34
N VAL A 155 -17.66 11.12 -5.73
CA VAL A 155 -17.38 11.04 -4.29
C VAL A 155 -18.19 12.12 -3.57
N PRO A 156 -18.92 11.79 -2.48
CA PRO A 156 -19.60 12.81 -1.65
C PRO A 156 -18.64 13.93 -1.24
N GLY A 157 -19.05 15.19 -1.42
CA GLY A 157 -18.18 16.34 -1.17
C GLY A 157 -16.91 16.43 -2.04
N GLY A 158 -16.78 15.60 -3.09
CA GLY A 158 -15.64 15.54 -4.00
C GLY A 158 -14.35 14.96 -3.40
N LEU A 159 -14.33 14.66 -2.10
CA LEU A 159 -13.18 14.16 -1.35
C LEU A 159 -13.65 13.33 -0.16
N ALA A 160 -13.16 12.09 -0.05
CA ALA A 160 -13.35 11.23 1.10
C ALA A 160 -12.01 10.67 1.57
N GLN A 161 -11.85 10.52 2.88
CA GLN A 161 -10.66 9.97 3.52
C GLN A 161 -11.08 8.84 4.46
N MET A 162 -10.32 7.76 4.45
CA MET A 162 -10.60 6.55 5.21
C MET A 162 -9.31 5.96 5.77
N THR A 163 -9.35 5.44 6.99
CA THR A 163 -8.26 4.67 7.58
C THR A 163 -8.80 3.34 8.05
N ILE A 164 -8.21 2.26 7.55
CA ILE A 164 -8.57 0.87 7.86
C ILE A 164 -7.38 0.24 8.57
N ASP A 165 -7.65 -0.47 9.66
CA ASP A 165 -6.70 -1.27 10.40
C ASP A 165 -7.00 -2.74 10.17
N ILE A 166 -5.98 -3.53 9.87
CA ILE A 166 -6.08 -4.96 9.64
C ILE A 166 -5.02 -5.62 10.52
N SER A 167 -5.45 -6.48 11.43
CA SER A 167 -4.57 -7.30 12.25
C SER A 167 -4.79 -8.77 11.92
N MET A 168 -3.69 -9.51 11.78
CA MET A 168 -3.70 -10.94 11.51
C MET A 168 -2.88 -11.65 12.57
N GLU A 169 -3.41 -12.72 13.15
CA GLU A 169 -2.72 -13.55 14.14
C GLU A 169 -2.97 -15.02 13.85
N ARG A 170 -1.92 -15.84 13.89
CA ARG A 170 -2.02 -17.29 13.73
C ARG A 170 -2.69 -17.88 14.97
N VAL A 171 -3.85 -18.49 14.78
CA VAL A 171 -4.67 -19.09 15.84
C VAL A 171 -4.63 -20.62 15.86
N GLY A 172 -3.96 -21.25 14.90
CA GLY A 172 -3.76 -22.71 14.90
C GLY A 172 -3.38 -23.28 13.53
N GLU A 173 -3.64 -24.56 13.36
CA GLU A 173 -3.49 -25.26 12.09
C GLU A 173 -4.77 -25.12 11.25
N CYS A 174 -4.63 -25.13 9.91
CA CYS A 174 -5.80 -25.21 9.05
C CYS A 174 -6.55 -26.53 9.26
N THR A 175 -7.87 -26.47 9.33
CA THR A 175 -8.72 -27.67 9.33
C THR A 175 -9.15 -28.02 7.90
N THR A 176 -9.27 -29.31 7.59
CA THR A 176 -9.78 -29.76 6.29
C THR A 176 -11.24 -29.30 6.12
N GLY A 177 -11.48 -28.36 5.19
CA GLY A 177 -12.82 -27.87 4.83
C GLY A 177 -13.01 -26.35 4.89
N GLN A 178 -11.97 -25.58 5.20
CA GLN A 178 -12.01 -24.12 5.19
C GLN A 178 -11.22 -23.59 3.98
N GLY A 179 -11.93 -23.40 2.87
CA GLY A 179 -11.45 -22.85 1.60
C GLY A 179 -12.63 -22.35 0.78
#